data_AF-Q3C1A4-F1
#
_entry.id   AF-Q3C1A4-F1
#
_cell.length_a   1.000
_cell.length_b   1.000
_cell.length_c   1.000
_cell.angle_alpha   90.00
_cell.angle_beta   90.00
_cell.angle_gamma   90.00
#
_symmetry.space_group_name_H-M   'P 1'
#
loop_
_entity.id
_entity.type
_entity.pdbx_description
1 polymer ?
#
loop_
_entity_poly.entity_id
_entity_poly.type
_entity_poly.pdbx_seq_one_letter_code
_entity_poly.pdbx_strand_id
1 'polypeptide(L)' 'ASVFTNNFPLAFKIAEQLEVGTVHINNKTQRGTDNFPFLGAKKSGAGVQGVKYSIEAMTTVKSTVFDIAK' A
#
# COMPACT_ATOMS: atom_id res chain seq x y z
N ALA A 1 0.10 10.58 5.76
CA ALA A 1 0.43 12.01 5.99
C ALA A 1 -0.03 12.84 4.79
N SER A 2 -0.07 14.17 4.90
CA SER A 2 -0.33 15.07 3.78
C SER A 2 0.73 16.16 3.68
N VAL A 3 1.10 16.53 2.45
CA VAL A 3 2.03 17.63 2.15
C VAL A 3 1.34 18.60 1.19
N PHE A 4 1.28 19.89 1.57
CA PHE A 4 0.66 20.93 0.76
C PHE A 4 1.72 21.90 0.23
N THR A 5 1.95 21.91 -1.07
CA THR A 5 2.95 22.77 -1.73
C THR A 5 2.74 22.80 -3.25
N ASN A 6 3.24 23.85 -3.89
CA ASN A 6 3.35 23.91 -5.36
C ASN A 6 4.67 23.31 -5.88
N ASN A 7 5.63 23.03 -5.00
CA ASN A 7 6.93 22.44 -5.37
C ASN A 7 6.87 20.91 -5.25
N PHE A 8 6.49 20.22 -6.33
CA PHE A 8 6.38 18.76 -6.36
C PHE A 8 7.72 18.03 -6.11
N PRO A 9 8.86 18.44 -6.70
CA PRO A 9 10.14 17.81 -6.37
C PRO A 9 10.46 17.83 -4.87
N LEU A 10 10.15 18.93 -4.18
CA LEU A 10 10.28 19.01 -2.72
C LEU A 10 9.27 18.11 -2.02
N ALA A 11 8.02 18.05 -2.50
CA ALA A 11 6.98 17.20 -1.93
C ALA A 11 7.38 15.71 -1.96
N PHE A 12 7.96 15.23 -3.06
CA PHE A 12 8.46 13.85 -3.17
C PHE A 12 9.65 13.59 -2.23
N LYS A 13 10.61 14.51 -2.13
CA LYS A 13 11.72 14.40 -1.15
C LYS A 13 11.22 14.32 0.29
N ILE A 14 10.21 15.13 0.65
CA ILE A 14 9.59 15.08 1.98
C ILE A 14 8.86 13.74 2.15
N ALA A 15 8.08 13.31 1.15
CA ALA A 15 7.31 12.07 1.21
C ALA A 15 8.18 10.83 1.48
N GLU A 16 9.36 10.75 0.86
CA GLU A 16 10.33 9.65 1.04
C GLU A 16 10.92 9.61 2.46
N GLN A 17 10.99 10.75 3.17
CA GLN A 17 11.51 10.82 4.53
C GLN A 17 10.46 10.53 5.60
N LEU A 18 9.17 10.58 5.27
CA LEU A 18 8.09 10.35 6.22
C LEU A 18 7.86 8.84 6.42
N GLU A 19 8.05 8.38 7.65
CA GLU A 19 7.81 6.97 8.04
C GLU A 19 6.31 6.66 8.20
N VAL A 20 5.57 6.62 7.09
CA VAL A 20 4.12 6.38 6.99
C VAL A 20 3.78 5.46 5.82
N GLY A 21 2.56 4.91 5.81
CA GLY A 21 2.09 4.06 4.70
C GLY A 21 1.77 4.82 3.41
N THR A 22 1.08 5.96 3.53
CA THR A 22 0.62 6.75 2.36
C THR A 22 0.83 8.25 2.60
N VAL A 23 1.32 8.95 1.58
CA VAL A 23 1.43 10.42 1.56
C VAL A 23 0.50 10.97 0.48
N HIS A 24 -0.39 11.89 0.84
CA HIS A 24 -1.23 12.63 -0.10
C HIS A 24 -0.62 14.02 -0.35
N ILE A 25 -0.35 14.35 -1.61
CA ILE A 25 0.13 15.69 -1.99
C ILE A 25 -1.09 16.55 -2.37
N ASN A 26 -1.21 17.72 -1.76
CA ASN A 26 -2.29 18.69 -2.00
C ASN A 26 -3.71 18.12 -1.78
N ASN A 27 -3.87 17.14 -0.89
CA ASN A 27 -5.17 16.62 -0.48
C ASN A 27 -5.13 16.11 0.97
N LYS A 28 -6.29 15.99 1.62
CA LYS A 28 -6.42 15.39 2.95
C LYS A 28 -6.05 13.90 2.91
N THR A 29 -5.60 13.37 4.05
CA THR A 29 -5.43 11.91 4.19
C THR A 29 -6.77 11.21 4.10
N GLN A 30 -6.81 10.11 3.36
CA GLN A 30 -7.99 9.27 3.25
C GLN A 30 -7.58 7.82 2.98
N ARG A 31 -8.45 6.88 3.33
CA ARG A 31 -8.23 5.46 3.01
C ARG A 31 -8.31 5.19 1.51
N GLY A 32 -9.23 5.86 0.82
CA GLY A 32 -9.68 5.47 -0.51
C GLY A 32 -8.87 6.03 -1.69
N THR A 33 -9.11 5.51 -2.90
CA THR A 33 -10.11 4.46 -3.25
C THR A 33 -9.68 3.06 -2.79
N ASP A 34 -10.62 2.18 -2.42
CA ASP A 34 -10.31 0.90 -1.72
C ASP A 34 -9.44 -0.09 -2.53
N ASN A 35 -9.25 0.14 -3.82
CA ASN A 35 -8.31 -0.61 -4.66
C ASN A 35 -6.83 -0.24 -4.40
N PHE A 36 -6.55 0.92 -3.78
CA PHE A 36 -5.19 1.31 -3.41
C PHE A 36 -4.70 0.51 -2.19
N PRO A 37 -3.38 0.31 -2.05
CA PRO A 37 -2.83 -0.25 -0.83
C PRO A 37 -3.12 0.67 0.36
N PHE A 38 -3.59 0.07 1.46
CA PHE A 38 -3.81 0.75 2.73
C PHE A 38 -2.98 0.06 3.81
N LEU A 39 -2.06 0.79 4.42
CA LEU A 39 -1.11 0.25 5.41
C LEU A 39 -0.70 1.31 6.43
N GLY A 40 -0.24 0.85 7.60
CA GLY A 40 0.28 1.68 8.68
C GLY A 40 1.72 1.31 9.01
N ALA A 41 2.55 2.31 9.29
CA ALA A 41 3.91 2.11 9.79
C ALA A 41 3.95 2.18 11.33
N LYS A 42 4.99 1.61 11.96
CA LYS A 42 5.19 1.63 13.42
C LYS A 42 4.01 1.03 14.18
N LYS A 43 3.49 1.73 15.20
CA LYS A 43 2.34 1.32 16.01
C LYS A 43 1.01 1.43 15.27
N SER A 44 0.98 1.93 14.03
CA SER A 44 -0.26 2.09 13.27
C SER A 44 -0.77 0.80 12.62
N GLY A 45 0.00 -0.29 12.59
CA GLY A 45 -0.48 -1.59 12.12
C GLY A 45 0.61 -2.52 11.60
N ALA A 46 0.18 -3.68 11.10
CA ALA A 46 1.01 -4.68 10.43
C ALA A 46 0.23 -5.30 9.27
N GLY A 47 0.92 -5.63 8.17
CA GLY A 47 0.30 -6.10 6.92
C GLY A 47 -0.17 -4.98 6.00
N VAL A 48 -0.79 -5.36 4.89
CA VAL A 48 -1.29 -4.46 3.85
C VAL A 48 -2.74 -4.82 3.51
N GLN A 49 -3.61 -3.82 3.44
CA GLN A 49 -5.01 -3.94 3.02
C GLN A 49 -5.22 -3.24 1.67
N GLY A 50 -6.47 -3.28 1.19
CA GLY A 50 -6.88 -2.83 -0.14
C GLY A 50 -7.35 -4.03 -0.96
N VAL A 51 -8.27 -3.87 -1.90
CA VAL A 51 -9.00 -5.01 -2.53
C VAL A 51 -8.09 -6.17 -2.93
N LYS A 52 -7.03 -5.88 -3.70
CA LYS A 52 -6.04 -6.90 -4.13
C LYS A 52 -5.23 -7.46 -2.96
N TYR A 53 -4.66 -6.58 -2.15
CA TYR A 53 -3.75 -6.95 -1.07
C TYR A 53 -4.44 -7.72 0.05
N SER A 54 -5.73 -7.43 0.31
CA SER A 54 -6.55 -8.18 1.24
C SER A 54 -6.81 -9.61 0.74
N ILE A 55 -7.01 -9.82 -0.56
CA ILE A 55 -7.14 -11.18 -1.12
C ILE A 55 -5.81 -11.93 -0.95
N GLU A 56 -4.69 -11.30 -1.27
CA GLU A 56 -3.36 -11.89 -1.07
C GLU A 56 -3.08 -12.23 0.41
N ALA A 57 -3.43 -11.33 1.34
CA ALA A 57 -3.23 -11.55 2.77
C ALA A 57 -4.15 -12.65 3.37
N MET A 58 -5.29 -12.89 2.73
CA MET A 58 -6.29 -13.89 3.18
C MET A 58 -6.21 -15.21 2.40
N THR A 59 -5.23 -15.37 1.50
CA THR A 59 -5.07 -16.58 0.71
C THR A 59 -3.69 -17.20 0.93
N THR A 60 -3.56 -18.48 0.57
CA THR A 60 -2.29 -19.18 0.53
C THR A 60 -2.18 -19.91 -0.80
N VAL A 61 -0.95 -20.14 -1.26
CA VAL A 61 -0.70 -20.84 -2.53
C VAL A 61 -0.87 -22.34 -2.32
N LYS A 62 -1.73 -22.96 -3.12
CA LYS A 62 -1.81 -24.42 -3.25
C LYS A 62 -1.22 -24.84 -4.59
N SER A 63 -0.23 -25.74 -4.55
CA SER A 63 0.36 -26.32 -5.75
C SER A 63 -0.12 -27.76 -5.94
N THR A 64 -0.50 -28.10 -7.17
CA THR A 64 -0.88 -29.46 -7.58
C THR A 64 0.05 -29.88 -8.70
N VAL A 65 0.75 -31.00 -8.50
CA VAL A 65 1.70 -31.56 -9.46
C VAL A 65 1.16 -32.88 -9.97
N PHE A 66 1.24 -33.10 -11.28
CA PHE A 66 0.87 -34.35 -11.93
C PHE A 66 1.80 -34.65 -13.10
N ASP A 67 1.97 -35.93 -13.40
CA ASP A 67 2.72 -36.38 -14.57
C ASP A 67 1.79 -36.51 -15.78
N ILE A 68 2.24 -36.08 -16.94
CA ILE A 68 1.55 -36.29 -18.21
C ILE A 68 1.97 -37.67 -18.74
N ALA A 69 1.00 -38.51 -19.13
CA ALA A 69 1.28 -39.81 -19.73
C ALA A 69 2.05 -39.67 -21.05
N LYS A 70 2.93 -40.65 -21.33
CA LYS A 70 3.63 -40.76 -22.62
C LYS A 70 2.67 -41.16 -23.74
#